data_AF-A0A378TRX8-F1
#
_entry.id   AF-A0A378TRX8-F1
#
_cell.length_a   1.000
_cell.length_b   1.000
_cell.length_c   1.000
_cell.angle_alpha   90.00
_cell.angle_beta   90.00
_cell.angle_gamma   90.00
#
_symmetry.space_group_name_H-M   'P 1'
#
loop_
_entity.id
_entity.type
_entity.pdbx_description
1 polymer ?
#
loop_
_entity_poly.entity_id
_entity_poly.type
_entity_poly.pdbx_seq_one_letter_code
_entity_poly.pdbx_strand_id
1 'polypeptide(L)' 'MPTTVFEYMGITFEWDDEKYAKVVNARTIAFEECASIFLDPNYVTIDDARFEYYEE' A
#
# COMPACT_ATOMS: atom_id res chain seq x y z
N MET A 1 15.29 -11.01 3.93
CA MET A 1 13.88 -11.00 4.36
C MET A 1 13.10 -11.45 3.14
N PRO A 2 12.35 -12.56 3.21
CA PRO A 2 11.54 -12.98 2.07
C PRO A 2 10.41 -11.96 1.86
N THR A 3 10.17 -11.59 0.61
CA THR A 3 9.16 -10.60 0.22
C THR A 3 8.26 -11.19 -0.85
N THR A 4 6.97 -10.92 -0.71
CA THR A 4 5.96 -11.24 -1.71
C THR A 4 5.82 -10.05 -2.63
N VAL A 5 5.96 -10.30 -3.94
CA VAL A 5 5.79 -9.31 -4.99
C VAL A 5 4.57 -9.69 -5.81
N PHE A 6 3.73 -8.71 -6.11
CA PHE A 6 2.60 -8.89 -7.00
C PHE A 6 2.36 -7.66 -7.86
N GLU A 7 1.71 -7.88 -8.99
CA GLU A 7 1.30 -6.81 -9.90
C GLU A 7 -0.21 -6.57 -9.73
N TYR A 8 -0.58 -5.31 -9.53
CA TYR A 8 -1.97 -4.89 -9.44
C TYR A 8 -2.19 -3.64 -10.29
N MET A 9 -3.03 -3.77 -11.31
CA MET A 9 -3.37 -2.70 -12.26
C MET A 9 -2.13 -2.03 -12.90
N GLY A 10 -1.09 -2.82 -13.20
CA GLY A 10 0.14 -2.34 -13.83
C GLY A 10 1.15 -1.70 -12.87
N ILE A 11 0.90 -1.75 -11.56
CA ILE A 11 1.84 -1.31 -10.51
C ILE A 11 2.34 -2.53 -9.76
N THR A 12 3.66 -2.59 -9.57
CA THR A 12 4.31 -3.63 -8.78
C THR A 12 4.34 -3.23 -7.31
N PHE A 13 3.75 -4.07 -6.47
CA PHE A 13 3.78 -3.94 -5.02
C PHE A 13 4.73 -4.97 -4.43
N GLU A 14 5.56 -4.53 -3.48
CA GLU A 14 6.44 -5.39 -2.68
C GLU A 14 6.02 -5.32 -1.22
N TRP A 15 5.91 -6.48 -0.57
CA TRP A 15 5.54 -6.57 0.84
C TRP A 15 6.35 -7.65 1.56
N ASP A 16 6.73 -7.36 2.81
CA ASP A 16 7.35 -8.31 3.74
C ASP A 16 6.42 -9.45 4.23
N ASP A 17 6.85 -10.70 4.05
CA ASP A 17 6.02 -11.88 4.31
C ASP A 17 5.56 -12.00 5.78
N GLU A 18 6.38 -11.60 6.74
CA GLU A 18 5.98 -11.64 8.16
C GLU A 18 4.90 -10.60 8.46
N LYS A 19 5.05 -9.40 7.89
CA LYS A 19 4.06 -8.34 8.03
C LYS A 19 2.73 -8.72 7.36
N TYR A 20 2.79 -9.42 6.23
CA TYR A 20 1.61 -9.97 5.58
C TYR A 20 0.85 -10.92 6.49
N ALA A 21 1.53 -11.95 7.00
CA ALA A 21 0.91 -12.94 7.88
C ALA A 21 0.25 -12.26 9.09
N LYS A 22 0.88 -11.23 9.64
CA LYS A 22 0.31 -10.43 10.74
C LYS A 22 -0.98 -9.70 10.32
N VAL A 23 -1.01 -9.07 9.15
CA VAL A 23 -2.19 -8.33 8.66
C VAL A 23 -3.35 -9.28 8.35
N VAL A 24 -3.09 -10.39 7.66
CA VAL A 24 -4.11 -11.41 7.37
C VAL A 24 -4.67 -12.01 8.66
N ASN A 25 -3.81 -12.39 9.60
CA ASN A 25 -4.26 -12.98 10.86
C ASN A 25 -5.06 -11.99 11.73
N ALA A 26 -4.66 -10.71 11.75
CA ALA A 26 -5.30 -9.71 12.60
C ALA A 26 -6.57 -9.11 12.00
N ARG A 27 -6.64 -8.97 10.68
CA ARG A 27 -7.71 -8.21 9.99
C ARG A 27 -8.45 -8.98 8.92
N THR A 28 -7.94 -10.14 8.50
CA THR A 28 -8.54 -10.97 7.45
C THR A 28 -8.67 -10.24 6.11
N ILE A 29 -7.79 -9.25 5.88
CA ILE A 29 -7.76 -8.45 4.65
C ILE A 29 -6.69 -9.03 3.71
N ALA A 30 -7.04 -9.24 2.45
CA ALA A 30 -6.14 -9.67 1.40
C ALA A 30 -5.23 -8.53 0.91
N PHE A 31 -4.10 -8.88 0.29
CA PHE A 31 -3.14 -7.90 -0.21
C PHE A 31 -3.72 -6.99 -1.29
N GLU A 32 -4.50 -7.57 -2.20
CA GLU A 32 -5.11 -6.89 -3.34
C GLU A 32 -6.09 -5.81 -2.86
N GLU A 33 -6.82 -6.11 -1.78
CA GLU A 33 -7.72 -5.16 -1.13
C GLU A 33 -6.95 -4.03 -0.45
N CYS A 34 -5.82 -4.33 0.20
CA CYS A 34 -4.92 -3.29 0.70
C CYS A 34 -4.32 -2.44 -0.42
N ALA A 35 -3.97 -3.04 -1.57
CA ALA A 35 -3.40 -2.32 -2.71
C ALA A 35 -4.42 -1.41 -3.39
N SER A 36 -5.71 -1.80 -3.37
CA SER A 36 -6.79 -1.03 -3.99
C SER A 36 -6.89 0.40 -3.46
N ILE A 37 -6.53 0.65 -2.19
CA ILE A 37 -6.60 1.98 -1.59
C ILE A 37 -5.67 2.98 -2.29
N PHE A 38 -4.54 2.51 -2.84
CA PHE A 38 -3.58 3.38 -3.53
C PHE A 38 -4.09 3.81 -4.91
N LEU A 39 -5.15 3.18 -5.39
CA LEU A 39 -5.75 3.45 -6.69
C LEU A 39 -7.14 4.04 -6.58
N ASP A 40 -7.64 4.30 -5.37
CA ASP A 40 -8.90 5.00 -5.19
C ASP A 40 -8.67 6.52 -5.40
N PRO A 41 -9.18 7.09 -6.51
CA PRO A 41 -8.98 8.51 -6.81
C PRO A 41 -9.74 9.44 -5.84
N ASN A 42 -10.62 8.89 -5.00
CA ASN A 42 -11.42 9.65 -4.05
C ASN A 42 -10.96 9.48 -2.60
N TYR A 43 -9.96 8.63 -2.33
CA TYR A 43 -9.56 8.27 -0.96
C TYR A 43 -8.20 8.87 -0.58
N VAL A 44 -8.23 10.09 -0.04
CA VAL A 44 -7.08 10.72 0.63
C VAL A 44 -7.30 10.62 2.13
N THR A 45 -6.43 9.88 2.83
CA THR A 45 -6.51 9.75 4.31
C THR A 45 -5.78 10.87 5.03
N ILE A 46 -4.65 11.32 4.49
CA ILE A 46 -3.85 12.44 4.98
C ILE A 46 -3.24 13.09 3.75
N ASP A 47 -3.42 14.40 3.59
CA ASP A 47 -2.72 15.17 2.57
C ASP A 47 -1.24 15.26 2.97
N ASP A 48 -0.34 14.63 2.21
CA ASP A 48 1.08 14.60 2.54
C ASP A 48 1.76 15.89 2.04
N ALA A 49 1.47 17.00 2.71
CA ALA A 49 2.06 18.31 2.45
C ALA A 49 3.56 18.40 2.79
N ARG A 50 4.21 17.30 3.21
CA ARG A 50 5.65 17.30 3.57
C ARG A 50 6.57 17.46 2.35
N PHE A 51 6.04 17.29 1.14
CA PHE A 51 6.75 17.48 -0.12
C PHE A 51 6.26 18.70 -0.91
N GLU A 52 5.55 19.64 -0.28
CA GLU A 52 5.51 21.01 -0.80
C GLU A 52 6.93 21.58 -0.73
N TYR A 53 7.75 21.21 -1.72
CA TYR A 53 8.91 21.99 -2.10
C TYR A 53 8.34 23.36 -2.47
N TYR A 54 8.44 24.30 -1.53
CA TYR A 54 8.40 25.71 -1.86
C TYR A 54 9.45 25.93 -2.94
N GLU A 55 9.04 25.89 -4.20
CA GLU A 55 9.73 26.59 -5.27
C GLU A 55 9.53 28.08 -4.99
N GLU A 56 10.45 28.66 -4.20
CA GLU A 56 10.77 30.08 -4.23
C GLU A 56 12.29 30.28 -4.13
#